data_AF-A0A545U7G1-F1
#
_entry.id   AF-A0A545U7G1-F1
#
_cell.length_a   1.000
_cell.length_b   1.000
_cell.length_c   1.000
_cell.angle_alpha   90.00
_cell.angle_beta   90.00
_cell.angle_gamma   90.00
#
_symmetry.space_group_name_H-M   'P 1'
#
loop_
_entity.id
_entity.type
_entity.pdbx_description
1 polymer ?
#
loop_
_entity_poly.entity_id
_entity_poly.type
_entity_poly.pdbx_seq_one_letter_code
_entity_poly.pdbx_strand_id
1 'polypeptide(L)'
;MKLFTKQAPTNLALPVAIVVTSILAVMSYYRLPPMELLYKWGNTLRAGAEASDKNELVYAVVDKRQDSHTGPTLTIDLRKGRYFTWPQYAIWVEDIEGNFIQPIYVTSKLAKNNFVNKVTKIDSNIVFDSHVFLSGDVDLSTTFESGVFPESKTERARPESLPVFLYKNMSSTNDDKLIPDGDSAIADAYTGATINQSILLTSNLNTRVKNRFKIRLEINTSFDFNEFYSSDRFPNDRIYSGDGYSAQPSLVYEAIISLDDTQKLYAMELIGRGHHSGKDGNIYPDLENITTAREIIDRVIVEVNN
;
A
#
# COMPACT_ATOMS: atom_id res chain seq x y z
N MET A 1 -82.41 -19.27 8.95
CA MET A 1 -81.00 -19.47 8.53
C MET A 1 -80.61 -18.41 7.51
N LYS A 2 -79.88 -17.36 7.93
CA LYS A 2 -79.13 -16.45 7.04
C LYS A 2 -77.84 -16.09 7.77
N LEU A 3 -76.72 -16.43 7.15
CA LEU A 3 -75.37 -16.34 7.71
C LEU A 3 -74.91 -14.89 7.81
N PHE A 4 -74.36 -14.50 8.95
CA PHE A 4 -73.52 -13.31 9.08
C PHE A 4 -72.13 -13.64 8.52
N THR A 5 -71.80 -13.08 7.35
CA THR A 5 -70.43 -13.09 6.82
C THR A 5 -69.61 -12.01 7.54
N LYS A 6 -68.71 -12.43 8.43
CA LYS A 6 -67.75 -11.56 9.10
C LYS A 6 -66.65 -11.21 8.09
N GLN A 7 -66.56 -9.95 7.65
CA GLN A 7 -65.44 -9.48 6.82
C GLN A 7 -64.12 -9.65 7.58
N ALA A 8 -63.15 -10.33 6.97
CA ALA A 8 -61.82 -10.49 7.54
C ALA A 8 -61.09 -9.14 7.56
N PRO A 9 -60.34 -8.79 8.63
CA PRO A 9 -59.61 -7.54 8.69
C PRO A 9 -58.50 -7.54 7.63
N THR A 10 -58.41 -6.46 6.85
CA THR A 10 -57.37 -6.28 5.83
C THR A 10 -56.00 -6.11 6.50
N ASN A 11 -55.08 -7.06 6.25
CA ASN A 11 -53.72 -6.98 6.77
C ASN A 11 -52.90 -5.99 5.93
N LEU A 12 -52.76 -4.77 6.44
CA LEU A 12 -52.01 -3.68 5.79
C LEU A 12 -50.51 -3.69 6.11
N ALA A 13 -49.99 -4.67 6.87
CA ALA A 13 -48.60 -4.68 7.30
C ALA A 13 -47.62 -4.70 6.12
N LEU A 14 -47.87 -5.54 5.12
CA LEU A 14 -47.02 -5.65 3.93
C LEU A 14 -47.00 -4.37 3.07
N PRO A 15 -48.14 -3.79 2.66
CA PRO A 15 -48.13 -2.55 1.88
C PRO A 15 -47.51 -1.37 2.66
N VAL A 16 -47.73 -1.28 3.96
CA VAL A 16 -47.07 -0.26 4.80
C VAL A 16 -45.56 -0.46 4.84
N ALA A 17 -45.09 -1.70 5.01
CA ALA A 17 -43.65 -2.01 5.00
C ALA A 17 -42.99 -1.65 3.67
N ILE A 18 -43.65 -1.92 2.54
CA ILE A 18 -43.13 -1.57 1.20
C ILE A 18 -43.01 -0.05 1.05
N VAL A 19 -44.03 0.70 1.46
CA VAL A 19 -44.03 2.17 1.39
C VAL A 19 -42.93 2.76 2.27
N VAL A 20 -42.82 2.31 3.52
CA VAL A 20 -41.77 2.77 4.45
C VAL A 20 -40.38 2.46 3.90
N THR A 21 -40.15 1.25 3.39
CA THR A 21 -38.86 0.85 2.82
C THR A 21 -38.52 1.69 1.58
N SER A 22 -39.50 1.97 0.73
CA SER A 22 -39.33 2.80 -0.46
C SER A 22 -38.98 4.25 -0.08
N ILE A 23 -39.66 4.81 0.93
CA ILE A 23 -39.35 6.15 1.46
C ILE A 23 -37.93 6.17 2.01
N LEU A 24 -37.53 5.19 2.83
CA LEU A 24 -36.17 5.11 3.36
C LEU A 24 -35.11 5.01 2.25
N ALA A 25 -35.37 4.22 1.20
CA ALA A 25 -34.49 4.11 0.04
C ALA A 25 -34.34 5.45 -0.70
N VAL A 26 -35.43 6.17 -0.92
CA VAL A 26 -35.43 7.50 -1.55
C VAL A 26 -34.71 8.52 -0.66
N MET A 27 -35.00 8.55 0.64
CA MET A 27 -34.33 9.45 1.59
C MET A 27 -32.82 9.19 1.68
N SER A 28 -32.41 7.92 1.59
CA SER A 28 -31.01 7.52 1.53
C SER A 28 -30.36 7.96 0.22
N TYR A 29 -31.03 7.73 -0.91
CA TYR A 29 -30.54 8.08 -2.25
C TYR A 29 -30.33 9.59 -2.41
N TYR A 30 -31.29 10.40 -1.96
CA TYR A 30 -31.20 11.87 -2.01
C TYR A 30 -30.51 12.50 -0.79
N ARG A 31 -29.96 11.69 0.12
CA ARG A 31 -29.21 12.13 1.31
C ARG A 31 -29.97 13.18 2.15
N LEU A 32 -31.25 12.92 2.43
CA LEU A 32 -32.08 13.85 3.21
C LEU A 32 -31.66 13.89 4.70
N PRO A 33 -31.97 14.98 5.44
CA PRO A 33 -31.37 15.29 6.75
C PRO A 33 -31.39 14.17 7.81
N PRO A 34 -32.45 13.36 8.00
CA PRO A 34 -32.41 12.29 9.00
C PRO A 34 -31.50 11.11 8.60
N MET A 35 -31.33 10.85 7.30
CA MET A 35 -30.37 9.85 6.82
C MET A 35 -28.93 10.36 6.91
N GLU A 36 -28.72 11.65 6.68
CA GLU A 36 -27.41 12.28 6.87
C GLU A 36 -26.96 12.23 8.34
N LEU A 37 -27.89 12.45 9.29
CA LEU A 37 -27.63 12.30 10.72
C LEU A 37 -27.24 10.86 11.08
N LEU A 38 -27.97 9.85 10.57
CA LEU A 38 -27.65 8.43 10.78
C LEU A 38 -26.30 8.05 10.15
N TYR A 39 -26.00 8.58 8.97
CA TYR A 39 -24.73 8.38 8.28
C TYR A 39 -23.57 8.99 9.07
N LYS A 40 -23.70 10.24 9.52
CA LYS A 40 -22.72 10.91 10.37
C LYS A 40 -22.55 10.19 11.70
N TRP A 41 -23.64 9.78 12.34
CA TRP A 41 -23.60 9.01 13.59
C TRP A 41 -22.90 7.66 13.41
N GLY A 42 -23.23 6.91 12.36
CA GLY A 42 -22.57 5.64 12.03
C GLY A 42 -21.08 5.84 11.74
N ASN A 43 -20.72 6.92 11.03
CA ASN A 43 -19.33 7.28 10.81
C ASN A 43 -18.62 7.68 12.11
N THR A 44 -19.27 8.42 13.03
CA THR A 44 -18.70 8.75 14.34
C THR A 44 -18.54 7.53 15.23
N LEU A 45 -19.43 6.53 15.15
CA LEU A 45 -19.28 5.26 15.86
C LEU A 45 -18.15 4.41 15.26
N ARG A 46 -18.01 4.37 13.93
CA ARG A 46 -16.87 3.70 13.27
C ARG A 46 -15.56 4.39 13.59
N ALA A 47 -15.52 5.72 13.53
CA ALA A 47 -14.36 6.52 13.93
C ALA A 47 -14.06 6.37 15.43
N GLY A 48 -15.08 6.30 16.29
CA GLY A 48 -14.93 6.08 17.73
C GLY A 48 -14.54 4.64 18.10
N ALA A 49 -14.93 3.65 17.30
CA ALA A 49 -14.48 2.26 17.43
C ALA A 49 -13.06 2.05 16.87
N GLU A 50 -12.68 2.78 15.83
CA GLU A 50 -11.31 2.86 15.31
C GLU A 50 -10.39 3.68 16.25
N ALA A 51 -10.93 4.66 16.98
CA ALA A 51 -10.23 5.47 17.98
C ALA A 51 -10.29 4.88 19.41
N SER A 52 -11.09 3.84 19.63
CA SER A 52 -11.03 3.06 20.87
C SER A 52 -9.76 2.22 20.80
N ASP A 53 -8.72 2.78 21.39
CA ASP A 53 -7.38 2.28 21.68
C ASP A 53 -7.36 0.84 22.25
N LYS A 54 -7.78 -0.13 21.43
CA LYS A 54 -7.40 -1.52 21.62
C LYS A 54 -5.95 -1.60 21.15
N ASN A 55 -5.03 -1.70 22.11
CA ASN A 55 -3.63 -2.09 21.91
C ASN A 55 -3.49 -3.52 21.35
N GLU A 56 -4.36 -3.92 20.41
CA GLU A 56 -4.32 -5.20 19.71
C GLU A 56 -3.40 -5.04 18.48
N LEU A 57 -2.22 -5.65 18.56
CA LEU A 57 -1.32 -5.78 17.42
C LEU A 57 -1.80 -6.91 16.52
N VAL A 58 -2.40 -6.54 15.39
CA VAL A 58 -2.86 -7.51 14.38
C VAL A 58 -1.76 -7.73 13.34
N TYR A 59 -1.43 -9.00 13.12
CA TYR A 59 -0.49 -9.44 12.09
C TYR A 59 -1.19 -10.21 10.98
N ALA A 60 -0.86 -9.87 9.75
CA ALA A 60 -1.07 -10.74 8.61
C ALA A 60 0.08 -11.73 8.55
N VAL A 61 -0.23 -13.01 8.71
CA VAL A 61 0.75 -14.10 8.56
C VAL A 61 0.73 -14.56 7.11
N VAL A 62 1.90 -14.53 6.47
CA VAL A 62 2.06 -14.88 5.05
C VAL A 62 3.14 -15.95 4.93
N ASP A 63 2.80 -17.09 4.35
CA ASP A 63 3.77 -18.14 4.02
C ASP A 63 3.96 -18.19 2.50
N LYS A 64 5.20 -17.93 2.07
CA LYS A 64 5.66 -17.93 0.68
C LYS A 64 6.79 -18.94 0.46
N ARG A 65 6.90 -19.96 1.32
CA ARG A 65 7.87 -21.04 1.10
C ARG A 65 7.51 -21.84 -0.14
N GLN A 66 8.54 -22.34 -0.82
CA GLN A 66 8.44 -23.20 -1.98
C GLN A 66 9.23 -24.49 -1.73
N ASP A 67 8.65 -25.64 -2.02
CA ASP A 67 9.33 -26.93 -1.79
C ASP A 67 10.56 -27.13 -2.69
N SER A 68 10.61 -26.42 -3.83
CA SER A 68 11.73 -26.45 -4.77
C SER A 68 12.94 -25.63 -4.32
N HIS A 69 12.78 -24.76 -3.32
CA HIS A 69 13.81 -23.84 -2.84
C HIS A 69 14.75 -24.54 -1.83
N THR A 70 16.06 -24.32 -1.99
CA THR A 70 17.11 -25.07 -1.27
C THR A 70 17.93 -24.23 -0.29
N GLY A 71 17.68 -22.93 -0.23
CA GLY A 71 18.37 -21.99 0.65
C GLY A 71 17.72 -21.85 2.03
N PRO A 72 18.27 -20.95 2.88
CA PRO A 72 17.76 -20.72 4.23
C PRO A 72 16.32 -20.18 4.22
N THR A 73 15.60 -20.41 5.32
CA THR A 73 14.27 -19.83 5.53
C THR A 73 14.41 -18.51 6.28
N LEU A 74 13.75 -17.48 5.79
CA LEU A 74 13.70 -16.16 6.38
C LEU A 74 12.27 -15.84 6.82
N THR A 75 12.14 -15.27 8.00
CA THR A 75 10.88 -14.71 8.50
C THR A 75 11.07 -13.22 8.73
N ILE A 76 10.29 -12.40 8.03
CA ILE A 76 10.29 -10.94 8.13
C ILE A 76 9.12 -10.53 9.04
N ASP A 77 9.43 -10.03 10.23
CA ASP A 77 8.51 -9.33 11.12
C ASP A 77 8.58 -7.83 10.82
N LEU A 78 7.60 -7.33 10.07
CA LEU A 78 7.40 -5.91 9.81
C LEU A 78 6.27 -5.40 10.70
N ARG A 79 6.60 -4.51 11.64
CA ARG A 79 5.61 -3.81 12.45
C ARG A 79 5.26 -2.48 11.79
N LYS A 80 3.97 -2.31 11.50
CA LYS A 80 3.48 -1.07 10.88
C LYS A 80 3.61 0.12 11.83
N GLY A 81 4.01 1.25 11.28
CA GLY A 81 3.96 2.55 11.95
C GLY A 81 2.60 3.24 11.79
N ARG A 82 2.52 4.51 12.19
CA ARG A 82 1.27 5.28 12.21
C ARG A 82 0.83 5.75 10.81
N TYR A 83 1.75 5.88 9.86
CA TYR A 83 1.47 6.32 8.48
C TYR A 83 1.45 5.15 7.47
N PHE A 84 1.24 3.91 7.93
CA PHE A 84 1.18 2.72 7.07
C PHE A 84 -0.17 2.60 6.33
N THR A 85 -0.45 3.53 5.40
CA THR A 85 -1.71 3.60 4.66
C THR A 85 -1.53 3.15 3.21
N TRP A 86 -1.94 1.91 2.90
CA TRP A 86 -1.86 1.32 1.55
C TRP A 86 -0.47 1.39 0.86
N PRO A 87 0.62 1.06 1.58
CA PRO A 87 1.95 1.19 0.99
C PRO A 87 2.18 0.24 -0.18
N GLN A 88 3.02 0.64 -1.12
CA GLN A 88 3.69 -0.30 -2.02
C GLN A 88 5.04 -0.64 -1.42
N TYR A 89 5.45 -1.90 -1.51
CA TYR A 89 6.75 -2.32 -1.01
C TYR A 89 7.27 -3.55 -1.73
N ALA A 90 8.59 -3.69 -1.70
CA ALA A 90 9.33 -4.81 -2.23
C ALA A 90 10.40 -5.23 -1.23
N ILE A 91 10.53 -6.54 -1.01
CA ILE A 91 11.57 -7.16 -0.20
C ILE A 91 12.36 -8.07 -1.13
N TRP A 92 13.69 -7.95 -1.12
CA TRP A 92 14.56 -8.76 -1.96
C TRP A 92 15.90 -9.05 -1.26
N VAL A 93 16.64 -9.98 -1.85
CA VAL A 93 17.96 -10.41 -1.39
C VAL A 93 19.01 -10.03 -2.41
N GLU A 94 20.15 -9.57 -1.93
CA GLU A 94 21.36 -9.28 -2.70
C GLU A 94 22.56 -10.00 -2.10
N ASP A 95 23.59 -10.25 -2.90
CA ASP A 95 24.90 -10.62 -2.36
C ASP A 95 25.57 -9.42 -1.65
N ILE A 96 26.74 -9.62 -1.06
CA ILE A 96 27.42 -8.55 -0.31
C ILE A 96 27.91 -7.44 -1.24
N GLU A 97 28.22 -7.78 -2.49
CA GLU A 97 28.59 -6.86 -3.56
C GLU A 97 27.40 -6.02 -4.08
N GLY A 98 26.17 -6.40 -3.73
CA GLY A 98 24.93 -5.71 -4.12
C GLY A 98 24.32 -6.22 -5.43
N ASN A 99 24.74 -7.38 -5.93
CA ASN A 99 24.09 -8.04 -7.05
C ASN A 99 22.78 -8.67 -6.59
N PHE A 100 21.73 -8.49 -7.38
CA PHE A 100 20.40 -9.03 -7.08
C PHE A 100 20.41 -10.57 -7.13
N ILE A 101 19.86 -11.21 -6.10
CA ILE A 101 19.72 -12.67 -6.03
C ILE A 101 18.27 -13.07 -6.36
N GLN A 102 17.31 -12.56 -5.59
CA GLN A 102 15.89 -12.84 -5.81
C GLN A 102 14.98 -11.87 -5.06
N PRO A 103 13.74 -11.68 -5.53
CA PRO A 103 12.68 -11.12 -4.71
C PRO A 103 12.23 -12.11 -3.62
N ILE A 104 11.68 -11.56 -2.53
CA ILE A 104 11.02 -12.29 -1.46
C ILE A 104 9.53 -11.98 -1.49
N TYR A 105 9.19 -10.69 -1.63
CA TYR A 105 7.82 -10.24 -1.73
C TYR A 105 7.73 -8.92 -2.48
N VAL A 106 6.76 -8.79 -3.38
CA VAL A 106 6.48 -7.56 -4.12
C VAL A 106 4.98 -7.33 -4.17
N THR A 107 4.54 -6.11 -3.87
CA THR A 107 3.12 -5.76 -3.97
C THR A 107 2.61 -5.90 -5.41
N SER A 108 1.47 -6.60 -5.57
CA SER A 108 0.94 -7.06 -6.87
C SER A 108 0.70 -5.94 -7.89
N LYS A 109 0.30 -4.74 -7.43
CA LYS A 109 0.08 -3.60 -8.32
C LYS A 109 1.37 -3.19 -9.05
N LEU A 110 2.49 -3.19 -8.32
CA LEU A 110 3.81 -2.93 -8.88
C LEU A 110 4.26 -4.09 -9.80
N ALA A 111 4.13 -5.33 -9.30
CA ALA A 111 4.61 -6.51 -9.98
C ALA A 111 3.94 -6.81 -11.34
N LYS A 112 2.67 -6.39 -11.50
CA LYS A 112 1.85 -6.64 -12.69
C LYS A 112 1.55 -5.37 -13.50
N ASN A 113 2.09 -4.23 -13.08
CA ASN A 113 1.78 -2.90 -13.62
C ASN A 113 0.27 -2.68 -13.83
N ASN A 114 -0.52 -2.99 -12.80
CA ASN A 114 -2.00 -3.02 -12.89
C ASN A 114 -2.64 -1.85 -12.14
N PHE A 115 -2.24 -0.62 -12.48
CA PHE A 115 -2.76 0.61 -11.88
C PHE A 115 -4.04 1.07 -12.59
N VAL A 116 -5.16 0.38 -12.29
CA VAL A 116 -6.46 0.67 -12.91
C VAL A 116 -7.18 1.87 -12.30
N ASN A 117 -6.86 2.24 -11.06
CA ASN A 117 -7.47 3.40 -10.39
C ASN A 117 -6.79 4.67 -10.86
N LYS A 118 -7.59 5.66 -11.29
CA LYS A 118 -7.13 7.02 -11.58
C LYS A 118 -7.71 7.97 -10.54
N VAL A 119 -6.87 8.85 -10.04
CA VAL A 119 -7.25 9.98 -9.19
C VAL A 119 -6.78 11.22 -9.91
N THR A 120 -7.67 12.19 -10.11
CA THR A 120 -7.37 13.45 -10.79
C THR A 120 -7.79 14.60 -9.90
N LYS A 121 -6.97 15.65 -9.77
CA LYS A 121 -7.38 16.89 -9.11
C LYS A 121 -8.52 17.53 -9.90
N ILE A 122 -9.57 17.97 -9.22
CA ILE A 122 -10.65 18.74 -9.83
C ILE A 122 -10.16 20.16 -10.16
N ASP A 123 -9.39 20.77 -9.26
CA ASP A 123 -8.71 22.04 -9.47
C ASP A 123 -7.18 21.82 -9.51
N SER A 124 -6.58 22.13 -10.67
CA SER A 124 -5.14 21.99 -10.87
C SER A 124 -4.30 22.98 -10.05
N ASN A 125 -4.90 24.06 -9.53
CA ASN A 125 -4.20 25.09 -8.75
C ASN A 125 -4.00 24.69 -7.28
N ILE A 126 -4.65 23.62 -6.82
CA ILE A 126 -4.48 23.15 -5.44
C ILE A 126 -3.08 22.54 -5.29
N VAL A 127 -2.31 23.11 -4.35
CA VAL A 127 -1.03 22.58 -3.91
C VAL A 127 -1.22 21.80 -2.62
N PHE A 128 -0.68 20.58 -2.56
CA PHE A 128 -0.61 19.80 -1.33
C PHE A 128 0.77 19.96 -0.70
N ASP A 129 0.79 20.37 0.56
CA ASP A 129 2.00 20.55 1.38
C ASP A 129 1.91 19.74 2.70
N SER A 130 0.94 18.84 2.79
CA SER A 130 0.69 17.98 3.94
C SER A 130 0.06 16.65 3.52
N HIS A 131 0.10 15.65 4.41
CA HIS A 131 -0.41 14.32 4.11
C HIS A 131 -1.92 14.37 3.83
N VAL A 132 -2.32 14.09 2.59
CA VAL A 132 -3.70 14.34 2.10
C VAL A 132 -4.79 13.64 2.90
N PHE A 133 -4.57 12.39 3.29
CA PHE A 133 -5.57 11.61 4.03
C PHE A 133 -5.54 11.78 5.56
N LEU A 134 -4.42 12.24 6.12
CA LEU A 134 -4.19 12.19 7.58
C LEU A 134 -4.04 13.58 8.21
N SER A 135 -3.85 14.64 7.41
CA SER A 135 -3.83 16.03 7.92
C SER A 135 -5.21 16.50 8.35
N GLY A 136 -6.27 16.06 7.65
CA GLY A 136 -7.64 16.56 7.83
C GLY A 136 -7.90 17.90 7.11
N ASP A 137 -6.89 18.44 6.43
CA ASP A 137 -6.95 19.76 5.77
C ASP A 137 -7.55 19.69 4.35
N VAL A 138 -7.68 18.49 3.79
CA VAL A 138 -8.13 18.26 2.42
C VAL A 138 -9.50 17.59 2.39
N ASP A 139 -10.50 18.26 1.81
CA ASP A 139 -11.78 17.63 1.48
C ASP A 139 -11.65 16.77 0.22
N LEU A 140 -11.49 15.46 0.43
CA LEU A 140 -11.28 14.49 -0.64
C LEU A 140 -12.40 14.50 -1.70
N SER A 141 -13.64 14.82 -1.31
CA SER A 141 -14.81 14.74 -2.18
C SER A 141 -14.90 15.88 -3.19
N THR A 142 -14.32 17.03 -2.85
CA THR A 142 -14.27 18.23 -3.69
C THR A 142 -12.91 18.44 -4.34
N THR A 143 -11.87 17.77 -3.82
CA THR A 143 -10.51 17.87 -4.33
C THR A 143 -10.23 16.87 -5.45
N PHE A 144 -10.78 15.66 -5.36
CA PHE A 144 -10.43 14.57 -6.27
C PHE A 144 -11.65 14.00 -7.01
N GLU A 145 -11.47 13.75 -8.29
CA GLU A 145 -12.29 12.83 -9.05
C GLU A 145 -11.56 11.49 -9.16
N SER A 146 -12.28 10.39 -8.89
CA SER A 146 -11.72 9.05 -8.96
C SER A 146 -12.53 8.14 -9.89
N GLY A 147 -11.84 7.24 -10.59
CA GLY A 147 -12.47 6.27 -11.47
C GLY A 147 -11.58 5.07 -11.76
N VAL A 148 -12.16 4.04 -12.35
CA VAL A 148 -11.46 2.81 -12.77
C VAL A 148 -11.35 2.83 -14.29
N PHE A 149 -10.12 2.82 -14.79
CA PHE A 149 -9.80 2.96 -16.21
C PHE A 149 -8.75 1.91 -16.60
N PRO A 150 -9.18 0.68 -16.91
CA PRO A 150 -8.28 -0.44 -17.22
C PRO A 150 -7.48 -0.25 -18.52
N GLU A 151 -8.05 0.43 -19.51
CA GLU A 151 -7.46 0.68 -20.82
C GLU A 151 -6.19 1.55 -20.79
N SER A 152 -6.06 2.42 -19.79
CA SER A 152 -4.91 3.33 -19.60
C SER A 152 -4.01 2.92 -18.43
N LYS A 153 -4.06 1.65 -18.01
CA LYS A 153 -3.24 1.14 -16.89
C LYS A 153 -1.73 1.27 -17.15
N THR A 154 -1.28 1.11 -18.39
CA THR A 154 0.14 1.13 -18.79
C THR A 154 0.71 2.55 -18.81
N GLU A 155 -0.14 3.56 -19.03
CA GLU A 155 0.23 4.98 -18.95
C GLU A 155 0.45 5.43 -17.48
N ARG A 156 0.08 4.59 -16.52
CA ARG A 156 0.21 4.84 -15.07
C ARG A 156 1.30 4.01 -14.42
N ALA A 157 2.28 3.59 -15.21
CA ALA A 157 3.56 3.13 -14.69
C ALA A 157 4.09 4.17 -13.68
N ARG A 158 4.41 3.73 -12.46
CA ARG A 158 4.93 4.58 -11.38
C ARG A 158 6.39 4.23 -11.09
N PRO A 159 7.36 4.65 -11.94
CA PRO A 159 8.77 4.39 -11.70
C PRO A 159 9.27 4.99 -10.37
N GLU A 160 8.62 6.05 -9.90
CA GLU A 160 8.90 6.70 -8.62
C GLU A 160 8.39 5.93 -7.40
N SER A 161 7.58 4.88 -7.58
CA SER A 161 6.99 4.15 -6.47
C SER A 161 8.06 3.38 -5.67
N LEU A 162 8.83 2.50 -6.31
CA LEU A 162 9.94 1.76 -5.71
C LEU A 162 11.14 1.70 -6.68
N PRO A 163 11.77 2.84 -7.00
CA PRO A 163 12.80 2.91 -8.03
C PRO A 163 14.00 2.02 -7.78
N VAL A 164 14.47 1.90 -6.53
CA VAL A 164 15.68 1.11 -6.24
C VAL A 164 15.46 -0.36 -6.60
N PHE A 165 14.34 -0.93 -6.17
CA PHE A 165 13.94 -2.27 -6.52
C PHE A 165 13.71 -2.44 -8.03
N LEU A 166 13.01 -1.51 -8.69
CA LEU A 166 12.70 -1.61 -10.11
C LEU A 166 13.95 -1.67 -10.98
N TYR A 167 14.93 -0.79 -10.75
CA TYR A 167 16.20 -0.79 -11.48
C TYR A 167 17.02 -2.06 -11.20
N LYS A 168 17.01 -2.56 -9.96
CA LYS A 168 17.65 -3.82 -9.59
C LYS A 168 17.02 -5.01 -10.32
N ASN A 169 15.69 -5.08 -10.32
CA ASN A 169 14.94 -6.13 -10.99
C ASN A 169 15.21 -6.12 -12.50
N MET A 170 15.05 -4.96 -13.16
CA MET A 170 15.35 -4.77 -14.59
C MET A 170 16.76 -5.24 -14.95
N SER A 171 17.76 -4.83 -14.18
CA SER A 171 19.16 -5.21 -14.41
C SER A 171 19.38 -6.72 -14.24
N SER A 172 18.69 -7.35 -13.29
CA SER A 172 18.82 -8.78 -13.01
C SER A 172 18.17 -9.67 -14.07
N THR A 173 17.10 -9.20 -14.71
CA THR A 173 16.37 -9.94 -15.74
C THR A 173 16.88 -9.64 -17.16
N ASN A 174 17.87 -8.74 -17.31
CA ASN A 174 18.29 -8.18 -18.59
C ASN A 174 17.09 -7.66 -19.41
N ASP A 175 16.15 -7.00 -18.74
CA ASP A 175 14.97 -6.41 -19.39
C ASP A 175 15.31 -4.99 -19.87
N ASP A 176 14.73 -4.60 -21.00
CA ASP A 176 14.83 -3.24 -21.56
C ASP A 176 13.82 -2.29 -20.89
N LYS A 177 12.81 -2.82 -20.19
CA LYS A 177 11.79 -2.04 -19.49
C LYS A 177 12.06 -1.97 -17.98
N LEU A 178 11.95 -0.76 -17.43
CA LEU A 178 12.03 -0.54 -15.99
C LEU A 178 10.82 -1.09 -15.24
N ILE A 179 9.63 -0.99 -15.84
CA ILE A 179 8.37 -1.40 -15.21
C ILE A 179 7.97 -2.79 -15.72
N PRO A 180 7.91 -3.80 -14.85
CA PRO A 180 7.52 -5.16 -15.22
C PRO A 180 6.11 -5.20 -15.82
N ASP A 181 5.96 -5.75 -17.03
CA ASP A 181 4.66 -5.98 -17.67
C ASP A 181 4.66 -7.27 -18.51
N GLY A 182 3.49 -7.86 -18.72
CA GLY A 182 3.34 -9.05 -19.58
C GLY A 182 4.32 -10.17 -19.24
N ASP A 183 5.25 -10.44 -20.16
CA ASP A 183 6.26 -11.51 -20.05
C ASP A 183 7.41 -11.18 -19.08
N SER A 184 7.62 -9.91 -18.72
CA SER A 184 8.60 -9.51 -17.70
C SER A 184 8.00 -9.32 -16.30
N ALA A 185 6.71 -9.61 -16.14
CA ALA A 185 6.04 -9.55 -14.85
C ALA A 185 6.75 -10.39 -13.79
N ILE A 186 6.82 -9.87 -12.57
CA ILE A 186 7.46 -10.58 -11.46
C ILE A 186 6.63 -11.83 -11.14
N ALA A 187 7.32 -12.97 -11.02
CA ALA A 187 6.68 -14.27 -10.86
C ALA A 187 5.69 -14.28 -9.68
N ASP A 188 4.50 -14.86 -9.90
CA ASP A 188 3.39 -14.90 -8.93
C ASP A 188 3.79 -15.46 -7.56
N ALA A 189 4.79 -16.35 -7.52
CA ALA A 189 5.38 -16.87 -6.29
C ALA A 189 5.78 -15.75 -5.31
N TYR A 190 6.31 -14.64 -5.82
CA TYR A 190 6.81 -13.50 -5.05
C TYR A 190 5.82 -12.35 -4.94
N THR A 191 4.63 -12.43 -5.56
CA THR A 191 3.66 -11.32 -5.55
C THR A 191 2.52 -11.55 -4.55
N GLY A 192 1.96 -10.46 -4.04
CA GLY A 192 0.83 -10.53 -3.11
C GLY A 192 0.00 -9.26 -3.05
N ALA A 193 -1.19 -9.34 -2.46
CA ALA A 193 -2.04 -8.18 -2.21
C ALA A 193 -1.36 -7.22 -1.24
N THR A 194 -1.53 -5.91 -1.42
CA THR A 194 -1.04 -4.91 -0.44
C THR A 194 -1.67 -5.17 0.93
N ILE A 195 -0.83 -5.59 1.87
CA ILE A 195 -1.21 -5.81 3.26
C ILE A 195 -1.13 -4.47 4.01
N ASN A 196 -2.18 -4.11 4.75
CA ASN A 196 -2.28 -2.85 5.51
C ASN A 196 -2.11 -3.06 7.04
N GLN A 197 -1.71 -4.25 7.45
CA GLN A 197 -1.45 -4.64 8.83
C GLN A 197 0.06 -4.84 9.05
N SER A 198 0.48 -5.07 10.29
CA SER A 198 1.82 -5.64 10.53
C SER A 198 1.91 -6.99 9.82
N ILE A 199 3.11 -7.39 9.42
CA ILE A 199 3.33 -8.54 8.54
C ILE A 199 4.30 -9.48 9.23
N LEU A 200 3.94 -10.76 9.26
CA LEU A 200 4.87 -11.85 9.54
C LEU A 200 4.98 -12.70 8.28
N LEU A 201 6.01 -12.46 7.48
CA LEU A 201 6.21 -13.08 6.16
C LEU A 201 7.33 -14.10 6.22
N THR A 202 7.03 -15.37 5.92
CA THR A 202 8.01 -16.44 5.83
C THR A 202 8.25 -16.85 4.39
N SER A 203 9.52 -16.96 3.97
CA SER A 203 9.91 -17.45 2.64
C SER A 203 11.27 -18.13 2.72
N ASN A 204 11.56 -19.08 1.82
CA ASN A 204 12.88 -19.70 1.68
C ASN A 204 13.56 -19.27 0.39
N LEU A 205 14.88 -19.19 0.40
CA LEU A 205 15.65 -18.78 -0.78
C LEU A 205 15.74 -19.91 -1.81
N ASN A 206 15.65 -19.57 -3.09
CA ASN A 206 15.69 -20.52 -4.21
C ASN A 206 17.01 -21.30 -4.27
N THR A 207 18.09 -20.65 -3.85
CA THR A 207 19.46 -21.15 -3.92
C THR A 207 20.13 -21.02 -2.56
N ARG A 208 21.14 -21.85 -2.34
CA ARG A 208 22.05 -21.64 -1.22
C ARG A 208 22.83 -20.36 -1.47
N VAL A 209 22.72 -19.44 -0.53
CA VAL A 209 23.52 -18.21 -0.51
C VAL A 209 24.84 -18.45 0.21
N LYS A 210 25.84 -17.61 -0.07
CA LYS A 210 27.10 -17.59 0.68
C LYS A 210 26.82 -17.23 2.15
N ASN A 211 27.85 -17.35 2.99
CA ASN A 211 27.77 -17.13 4.44
C ASN A 211 27.21 -15.76 4.85
N ARG A 212 27.24 -14.75 3.96
CA ARG A 212 26.67 -13.43 4.20
C ARG A 212 25.94 -12.92 2.97
N PHE A 213 24.84 -12.22 3.20
CA PHE A 213 24.03 -11.59 2.15
C PHE A 213 23.28 -10.38 2.72
N LYS A 214 22.74 -9.54 1.84
CA LYS A 214 21.92 -8.39 2.20
C LYS A 214 20.45 -8.72 1.98
N ILE A 215 19.60 -8.32 2.91
CA ILE A 215 18.15 -8.24 2.69
C ILE A 215 17.76 -6.78 2.66
N ARG A 216 16.97 -6.42 1.65
CA ARG A 216 16.53 -5.06 1.37
C ARG A 216 15.02 -4.99 1.44
N LEU A 217 14.50 -3.88 1.92
CA LEU A 217 13.09 -3.52 1.87
C LEU A 217 13.00 -2.09 1.34
N GLU A 218 12.23 -1.88 0.28
CA GLU A 218 11.84 -0.54 -0.18
C GLU A 218 10.35 -0.38 0.02
N ILE A 219 9.93 0.76 0.56
CA ILE A 219 8.52 1.07 0.84
C ILE A 219 8.18 2.51 0.48
N ASN A 220 6.97 2.73 -0.04
CA ASN A 220 6.44 4.04 -0.37
C ASN A 220 4.92 4.09 -0.12
N THR A 221 4.44 5.22 0.36
CA THR A 221 3.02 5.54 0.51
C THR A 221 2.69 6.77 -0.34
N SER A 222 1.76 6.63 -1.28
CA SER A 222 1.28 7.77 -2.08
C SER A 222 0.51 8.80 -1.23
N PHE A 223 0.48 10.04 -1.71
CA PHE A 223 -0.18 11.20 -1.11
C PHE A 223 0.41 11.69 0.22
N ASP A 224 1.63 11.24 0.53
CA ASP A 224 2.36 11.61 1.75
C ASP A 224 3.15 12.93 1.57
N PHE A 225 2.47 14.02 1.25
CA PHE A 225 3.11 15.33 1.05
C PHE A 225 3.53 15.97 2.38
N ASN A 226 4.52 16.86 2.30
CA ASN A 226 4.93 17.73 3.40
C ASN A 226 5.40 19.08 2.85
N GLU A 227 5.82 20.00 3.72
CA GLU A 227 6.23 21.35 3.33
C GLU A 227 7.34 21.37 2.27
N PHE A 228 8.29 20.42 2.36
CA PHE A 228 9.38 20.34 1.39
C PHE A 228 8.96 19.60 0.12
N TYR A 229 8.42 18.39 0.28
CA TYR A 229 7.86 17.55 -0.76
C TYR A 229 6.41 17.97 -1.00
N SER A 230 6.19 19.23 -1.34
CA SER A 230 4.90 19.75 -1.78
C SER A 230 4.61 19.26 -3.20
N SER A 231 3.34 19.27 -3.62
CA SER A 231 2.96 18.75 -4.94
C SER A 231 3.46 19.57 -6.14
N ASP A 232 3.97 20.77 -5.89
CA ASP A 232 4.53 21.71 -6.88
C ASP A 232 6.06 21.87 -6.74
N ARG A 233 6.71 21.12 -5.84
CA ARG A 233 8.12 21.28 -5.50
C ARG A 233 9.07 21.18 -6.70
N PHE A 234 8.75 20.30 -7.64
CA PHE A 234 9.58 20.03 -8.82
C PHE A 234 8.76 20.33 -10.09
N PRO A 235 8.49 21.61 -10.41
CA PRO A 235 7.49 21.98 -11.42
C PRO A 235 7.85 21.52 -12.84
N ASN A 236 9.14 21.31 -13.11
CA ASN A 236 9.64 20.81 -14.39
C ASN A 236 9.73 19.27 -14.45
N ASP A 237 9.42 18.59 -13.34
CA ASP A 237 9.41 17.13 -13.26
C ASP A 237 7.98 16.61 -13.39
N ARG A 238 7.64 16.12 -14.59
CA ARG A 238 6.29 15.63 -14.89
C ARG A 238 5.95 14.31 -14.19
N ILE A 239 6.94 13.56 -13.71
CA ILE A 239 6.67 12.33 -12.95
C ILE A 239 6.22 12.74 -11.55
N TYR A 240 6.96 13.64 -10.91
CA TYR A 240 6.67 14.07 -9.55
C TYR A 240 5.48 15.05 -9.47
N SER A 241 5.51 16.15 -10.21
CA SER A 241 4.47 17.21 -10.15
C SER A 241 3.33 16.95 -11.14
N GLY A 242 3.28 15.75 -11.73
CA GLY A 242 2.23 15.34 -12.66
C GLY A 242 1.03 14.74 -11.94
N ASP A 243 0.49 13.65 -12.50
CA ASP A 243 -0.63 12.91 -11.92
C ASP A 243 -0.20 11.79 -10.95
N GLY A 244 1.12 11.65 -10.73
CA GLY A 244 1.74 10.74 -9.78
C GLY A 244 1.83 11.38 -8.42
N TYR A 245 0.86 11.12 -7.54
CA TYR A 245 0.88 11.64 -6.17
C TYR A 245 1.85 10.83 -5.28
N SER A 246 3.09 10.62 -5.68
CA SER A 246 4.05 9.86 -4.84
C SER A 246 4.45 10.64 -3.60
N ALA A 247 4.57 11.97 -3.71
CA ALA A 247 4.94 12.86 -2.60
C ALA A 247 6.32 12.54 -2.02
N GLN A 248 6.46 12.28 -0.71
CA GLN A 248 7.74 11.86 -0.15
C GLN A 248 8.29 10.61 -0.86
N PRO A 249 9.61 10.55 -1.13
CA PRO A 249 10.22 9.43 -1.84
C PRO A 249 10.18 8.14 -1.03
N SER A 250 10.32 7.00 -1.73
CA SER A 250 10.46 5.68 -1.10
C SER A 250 11.62 5.65 -0.11
N LEU A 251 11.48 4.86 0.95
CA LEU A 251 12.53 4.60 1.94
C LEU A 251 13.08 3.18 1.79
N VAL A 252 14.39 3.04 1.96
CA VAL A 252 15.11 1.78 1.81
C VAL A 252 15.70 1.36 3.14
N TYR A 253 15.37 0.14 3.56
CA TYR A 253 15.88 -0.50 4.75
C TYR A 253 16.81 -1.66 4.36
N GLU A 254 17.82 -1.95 5.19
CA GLU A 254 18.78 -3.03 4.98
C GLU A 254 19.07 -3.79 6.27
N ALA A 255 19.23 -5.12 6.16
CA ALA A 255 20.00 -5.90 7.12
C ALA A 255 21.06 -6.74 6.41
N ILE A 256 22.23 -6.87 7.01
CA ILE A 256 23.28 -7.79 6.55
C ILE A 256 23.20 -9.05 7.39
N ILE A 257 22.84 -10.16 6.75
CA ILE A 257 22.64 -11.45 7.39
C ILE A 257 23.95 -12.24 7.39
N SER A 258 24.26 -12.92 8.49
CA SER A 258 25.35 -13.90 8.57
C SER A 258 24.82 -15.26 8.96
N LEU A 259 25.12 -16.29 8.16
CA LEU A 259 24.70 -17.67 8.42
C LEU A 259 25.64 -18.42 9.37
N ASP A 260 26.83 -17.88 9.62
CA ASP A 260 27.86 -18.49 10.47
C ASP A 260 27.66 -18.16 11.97
N ASP A 261 26.77 -17.23 12.29
CA ASP A 261 26.56 -16.75 13.64
C ASP A 261 25.44 -17.53 14.36
N THR A 262 25.56 -17.58 15.69
CA THR A 262 24.47 -17.92 16.61
C THR A 262 23.32 -16.91 16.55
N GLN A 263 23.58 -15.69 16.08
CA GLN A 263 22.56 -14.67 15.87
C GLN A 263 21.53 -15.10 14.82
N LYS A 264 20.26 -15.15 15.24
CA LYS A 264 19.12 -15.51 14.38
C LYS A 264 18.26 -14.31 14.00
N LEU A 265 18.33 -13.21 14.75
CA LEU A 265 17.50 -12.03 14.56
C LEU A 265 18.34 -10.84 14.12
N TYR A 266 17.90 -10.17 13.07
CA TYR A 266 18.59 -9.04 12.46
C TYR A 266 17.61 -7.88 12.28
N ALA A 267 17.84 -6.77 12.99
CA ALA A 267 17.05 -5.56 12.77
C ALA A 267 17.47 -4.91 11.44
N MET A 268 16.51 -4.43 10.66
CA MET A 268 16.80 -3.65 9.46
C MET A 268 17.01 -2.18 9.82
N GLU A 269 18.03 -1.56 9.24
CA GLU A 269 18.34 -0.14 9.40
C GLU A 269 17.82 0.65 8.20
N LEU A 270 17.27 1.85 8.45
CA LEU A 270 16.95 2.81 7.39
C LEU A 270 18.25 3.41 6.86
N ILE A 271 18.56 3.16 5.60
CA ILE A 271 19.86 3.54 5.00
C ILE A 271 19.75 4.68 3.99
N GLY A 272 18.54 5.06 3.60
CA GLY A 272 18.33 6.12 2.63
C GLY A 272 16.96 6.10 1.97
N ARG A 273 16.84 6.91 0.94
CA ARG A 273 15.65 7.09 0.11
C ARG A 273 15.93 6.80 -1.36
N GLY A 274 14.90 6.47 -2.12
CA GLY A 274 14.95 6.45 -3.59
C GLY A 274 14.95 7.85 -4.20
N HIS A 275 15.06 7.93 -5.52
CA HIS A 275 14.85 9.17 -6.26
C HIS A 275 13.35 9.52 -6.29
N HIS A 276 12.97 10.75 -5.94
CA HIS A 276 11.57 11.22 -5.85
C HIS A 276 10.74 11.06 -7.14
N SER A 277 11.41 11.03 -8.29
CA SER A 277 10.80 10.76 -9.61
C SER A 277 11.22 9.43 -10.25
N GLY A 278 11.95 8.59 -9.51
CA GLY A 278 12.47 7.32 -10.03
C GLY A 278 13.36 7.41 -11.28
N LYS A 279 14.21 8.44 -11.36
CA LYS A 279 15.14 8.64 -12.50
C LYS A 279 16.33 7.68 -12.53
N ASP A 280 16.61 7.06 -11.38
CA ASP A 280 17.67 6.09 -11.19
C ASP A 280 17.32 5.15 -10.03
N GLY A 281 18.12 4.09 -9.88
CA GLY A 281 18.01 3.12 -8.79
C GLY A 281 18.99 3.35 -7.65
N ASN A 282 19.51 4.57 -7.48
CA ASN A 282 20.47 4.86 -6.42
C ASN A 282 19.78 5.00 -5.06
N ILE A 283 20.52 4.68 -4.01
CA ILE A 283 20.10 4.92 -2.62
C ILE A 283 20.77 6.21 -2.16
N TYR A 284 19.93 7.19 -1.80
CA TYR A 284 20.36 8.50 -1.34
C TYR A 284 20.32 8.51 0.19
N PRO A 285 21.46 8.69 0.89
CA PRO A 285 21.50 8.63 2.35
C PRO A 285 20.91 9.87 3.03
N ASP A 286 20.65 10.94 2.27
CA ASP A 286 20.02 12.13 2.81
C ASP A 286 18.54 11.87 3.12
N LEU A 287 18.17 12.17 4.36
CA LEU A 287 16.80 12.04 4.84
C LEU A 287 16.26 13.39 5.35
N GLU A 288 17.01 14.48 5.10
CA GLU A 288 16.58 15.84 5.40
C GLU A 288 15.25 16.08 4.69
N ASN A 289 14.22 16.50 5.43
CA ASN A 289 12.86 16.71 4.95
C ASN A 289 11.98 15.46 4.74
N ILE A 290 12.45 14.26 5.09
CA ILE A 290 11.57 13.09 5.25
C ILE A 290 10.93 13.17 6.63
N THR A 291 9.60 13.28 6.68
CA THR A 291 8.80 13.43 7.89
C THR A 291 7.99 12.16 8.15
N THR A 292 6.71 12.14 7.79
CA THR A 292 5.73 11.07 8.00
C THR A 292 6.12 9.75 7.32
N ALA A 293 6.87 9.81 6.21
CA ALA A 293 7.41 8.63 5.55
C ALA A 293 8.33 7.80 6.46
N ARG A 294 9.09 8.43 7.37
CA ARG A 294 9.94 7.71 8.34
C ARG A 294 9.14 6.87 9.33
N GLU A 295 7.86 7.13 9.43
CA GLU A 295 6.95 6.59 10.41
C GLU A 295 5.88 5.70 9.78
N ILE A 296 6.10 5.33 8.50
CA ILE A 296 5.40 4.24 7.83
C ILE A 296 5.73 2.91 8.51
N ILE A 297 6.99 2.68 8.88
CA ILE A 297 7.45 1.46 9.54
C ILE A 297 7.89 1.79 10.96
N ASP A 298 7.40 1.04 11.95
CA ASP A 298 7.89 1.12 13.34
C ASP A 298 9.20 0.34 13.49
N ARG A 299 9.22 -0.90 12.99
CA ARG A 299 10.44 -1.73 12.93
C ARG A 299 10.31 -2.85 11.91
N VAL A 300 11.47 -3.36 11.47
CA VAL A 300 11.56 -4.63 10.72
C VAL A 300 12.65 -5.49 11.31
N ILE A 301 12.32 -6.76 11.59
CA ILE A 301 13.25 -7.76 12.08
C ILE A 301 13.22 -8.94 11.11
N VAL A 302 14.40 -9.45 10.76
CA VAL A 302 14.58 -10.62 9.93
C VAL A 302 15.10 -11.75 10.80
N GLU A 303 14.32 -12.81 10.92
CA GLU A 303 14.69 -14.06 11.55
C GLU A 303 15.21 -15.05 10.51
N VAL A 304 16.33 -15.73 10.81
CA VAL A 304 16.92 -16.76 9.96
C VAL A 304 16.72 -18.12 10.60
N ASN A 305 15.92 -18.96 9.94
CA ASN A 305 15.67 -20.34 10.32
C ASN A 305 16.48 -21.26 9.41
N ASN A 306 17.49 -21.93 10.01
CA ASN A 306 18.35 -22.92 9.35
C ASN A 306 17.82 -24.34 9.60
#